data_AF-A0AAD9BJF1-F1
#
_entry.id   AF-A0AAD9BJF1-F1
#
_cell.length_a   1.000
_cell.length_b   1.000
_cell.length_c   1.000
_cell.angle_alpha   90.00
_cell.angle_beta   90.00
_cell.angle_gamma   90.00
#
_symmetry.space_group_name_H-M   'P 1'
#
loop_
_entity.id
_entity.type
_entity.pdbx_description
1 polymer ?
#
loop_
_entity_poly.entity_id
_entity_poly.type
_entity_poly.pdbx_seq_one_letter_code
_entity_poly.pdbx_strand_id
1 'polypeptide(L)'
;MELATFQGRKKAEVNEDMAECLTPLEKQMCDFIRVEIRGKRGRGVPVLLKPSMVTAMELLAGTREMCGINKENIYMFARPGALSAYRGGECIRKFARESGAKQPEVLTSTRLRKHMPQCPKS
;
A
#
# COMPACT_ATOMS: atom_id res chain seq x y z
N MET A 1 -7.82 0.02 4.17
CA MET A 1 -7.90 -0.90 3.02
C MET A 1 -8.36 -2.24 3.56
N GLU A 2 -9.40 -2.81 2.96
CA GLU A 2 -9.87 -4.16 3.27
C GLU A 2 -9.04 -5.19 2.50
N LEU A 3 -8.95 -6.40 3.03
CA LEU A 3 -8.25 -7.51 2.40
C LEU A 3 -8.86 -7.83 1.03
N ALA A 4 -10.20 -7.88 0.96
CA ALA A 4 -10.94 -8.12 -0.26
C ALA A 4 -10.63 -7.09 -1.36
N THR A 5 -10.42 -5.81 -0.98
CA THR A 5 -10.02 -4.76 -1.93
C THR A 5 -8.69 -5.09 -2.62
N PHE A 6 -7.72 -5.62 -1.87
CA PHE A 6 -6.43 -6.00 -2.43
C PHE A 6 -6.51 -7.30 -3.25
N GLN A 7 -7.31 -8.27 -2.81
CA GLN A 7 -7.49 -9.54 -3.52
C GLN A 7 -8.25 -9.36 -4.83
N GLY A 8 -9.26 -8.48 -4.87
CA GLY A 8 -10.03 -8.14 -6.07
C GLY A 8 -9.36 -7.13 -7.01
N ARG A 9 -8.06 -6.83 -6.82
CA ARG A 9 -7.33 -5.91 -7.70
C ARG A 9 -7.25 -6.47 -9.12
N LYS A 10 -7.42 -5.60 -10.12
CA LYS A 10 -7.20 -5.98 -11.52
C LYS A 10 -5.69 -6.11 -11.75
N LYS A 11 -5.24 -7.27 -12.22
CA LYS A 11 -3.91 -7.39 -12.83
C LYS A 11 -4.03 -6.83 -14.25
N ALA A 12 -3.27 -5.78 -14.57
CA ALA A 12 -3.22 -5.28 -15.93
C ALA A 12 -2.42 -6.27 -16.77
N GLU A 13 -2.99 -6.71 -17.89
CA GLU A 13 -2.25 -7.40 -18.94
C GLU A 13 -1.68 -6.30 -19.85
N VAL A 14 -0.36 -6.26 -19.98
CA VAL A 14 0.31 -5.30 -20.87
C VAL A 14 0.19 -5.84 -22.28
N ASN A 15 -0.50 -5.10 -23.16
CA ASN A 15 -0.50 -5.40 -24.59
C ASN A 15 0.88 -5.01 -25.16
N GLU A 16 1.61 -5.99 -25.71
CA GLU A 16 2.98 -5.81 -26.21
C GLU A 16 3.07 -4.76 -27.33
N ASP A 17 2.07 -4.69 -28.21
CA ASP A 17 2.03 -3.71 -29.31
C ASP A 17 1.89 -2.26 -28.80
N MET A 18 1.19 -2.08 -27.67
CA MET A 18 1.06 -0.77 -27.01
C MET A 18 2.32 -0.39 -26.24
N ALA A 19 3.09 -1.38 -25.77
CA ALA A 19 4.31 -1.14 -25.01
C ALA A 19 5.40 -0.48 -25.86
N GLU A 20 5.44 -0.73 -27.17
CA GLU A 20 6.44 -0.15 -28.06
C GLU A 20 6.30 1.38 -28.19
N CYS A 21 5.08 1.91 -28.11
CA CYS A 21 4.80 3.34 -28.19
C CYS A 21 5.05 4.09 -26.86
N LEU A 22 5.34 3.39 -25.77
CA LEU A 22 5.52 4.00 -24.46
C LEU A 22 6.90 4.63 -24.29
N THR A 23 6.94 5.77 -23.62
CA THR A 23 8.18 6.39 -23.15
C THR A 23 8.88 5.48 -22.11
N PRO A 24 10.20 5.65 -21.89
CA PRO A 24 10.91 4.88 -20.88
C PRO A 24 10.29 4.96 -19.46
N LEU A 25 9.72 6.12 -19.12
CA LEU A 25 9.03 6.33 -17.86
C LEU A 25 7.72 5.53 -17.79
N GLU A 26 6.90 5.59 -18.85
CA GLU A 26 5.64 4.85 -18.93
C GLU A 26 5.87 3.34 -18.88
N LYS A 27 6.93 2.85 -19.55
CA LYS A 27 7.35 1.43 -19.46
C LYS A 27 7.67 1.03 -18.02
N GLN A 28 8.41 1.84 -17.27
CA GLN A 28 8.63 1.57 -15.83
C GLN A 28 7.35 1.61 -15.01
N MET A 29 6.36 2.41 -15.41
CA MET A 29 5.07 2.51 -14.70
C MET A 29 4.15 1.32 -14.99
N CYS A 30 4.30 0.62 -16.12
CA CYS A 30 3.54 -0.59 -16.45
C CYS A 30 3.73 -1.72 -15.42
N ASP A 31 4.88 -1.77 -14.74
CA ASP A 31 5.14 -2.76 -13.70
C ASP A 31 4.37 -2.49 -12.40
N PHE A 32 3.75 -1.32 -12.26
CA PHE A 32 3.00 -0.96 -11.06
C PHE A 32 1.58 -1.53 -11.12
N ILE A 33 1.17 -2.14 -10.02
CA ILE A 33 -0.17 -2.70 -9.87
C ILE A 33 -1.08 -1.63 -9.26
N ARG A 34 -2.18 -1.32 -9.96
CA ARG A 34 -3.21 -0.40 -9.49
C ARG A 34 -4.18 -1.10 -8.55
N VAL A 35 -4.38 -0.54 -7.36
CA VAL A 35 -5.40 -0.96 -6.40
C VAL A 35 -6.31 0.22 -6.09
N GLU A 36 -7.63 0.03 -6.18
CA GLU A 36 -8.60 1.08 -5.86
C GLU A 36 -8.99 1.01 -4.39
N ILE A 37 -8.65 2.04 -3.62
CA ILE A 37 -9.00 2.12 -2.20
C ILE A 37 -10.11 3.13 -1.96
N ARG A 38 -10.89 2.94 -0.90
CA ARG A 38 -11.90 3.91 -0.49
C ARG A 38 -11.26 5.14 0.17
N GLY A 39 -11.48 6.32 -0.40
CA GLY A 39 -11.07 7.60 0.17
C GLY A 39 -12.02 8.12 1.26
N LYS A 40 -11.62 9.21 1.93
CA LYS A 40 -12.37 9.82 3.05
C LYS A 40 -13.82 10.20 2.71
N ARG A 41 -14.07 10.59 1.47
CA ARG A 41 -15.41 10.97 0.97
C ARG A 41 -16.13 9.83 0.23
N GLY A 42 -15.73 8.58 0.48
CA GLY A 42 -16.27 7.40 -0.19
C GLY A 42 -15.81 7.21 -1.64
N ARG A 43 -15.24 8.23 -2.30
CA ARG A 43 -14.67 8.13 -3.65
C ARG A 43 -13.51 7.14 -3.69
N GLY A 44 -13.50 6.27 -4.69
CA GLY A 44 -12.36 5.40 -5.00
C GLY A 44 -11.12 6.23 -5.37
N VAL A 45 -9.99 5.90 -4.75
CA VAL A 45 -8.69 6.53 -5.00
C VAL A 45 -7.74 5.43 -5.49
N PRO A 46 -7.16 5.56 -6.69
CA PRO A 46 -6.19 4.60 -7.16
C PRO A 46 -4.86 4.76 -6.39
N VAL A 47 -4.27 3.64 -6.02
CA VAL A 47 -2.91 3.55 -5.47
C VAL A 47 -2.09 2.65 -6.38
N LEU A 48 -0.91 3.13 -6.79
CA LEU A 48 0.06 2.34 -7.56
C LEU A 48 1.02 1.66 -6.59
N LEU A 49 1.14 0.34 -6.70
CA LEU A 49 2.00 -0.50 -5.87
C LEU A 49 3.12 -1.09 -6.73
N LYS A 50 4.35 -1.02 -6.22
CA LYS A 50 5.47 -1.74 -6.84
C LYS A 50 5.27 -3.26 -6.72
N PRO A 51 5.82 -4.07 -7.63
CA PRO A 51 5.77 -5.53 -7.53
C PRO A 51 6.21 -6.06 -6.16
N SER A 52 7.30 -5.54 -5.61
CA SER A 52 7.80 -5.94 -4.29
C SER A 52 6.81 -5.66 -3.15
N MET A 53 6.04 -4.59 -3.24
CA MET A 53 4.99 -4.28 -2.26
C MET A 53 3.82 -5.25 -2.38
N VAL A 54 3.46 -5.63 -3.61
CA VAL A 54 2.41 -6.63 -3.85
C VAL A 54 2.82 -7.99 -3.30
N THR A 55 4.05 -8.45 -3.53
CA THR A 55 4.56 -9.68 -2.94
C THR A 55 4.52 -9.65 -1.41
N ALA A 56 4.94 -8.54 -0.79
CA ALA A 56 4.86 -8.38 0.66
C ALA A 56 3.41 -8.42 1.17
N MET A 57 2.48 -7.80 0.44
CA MET A 57 1.06 -7.83 0.76
C MET A 57 0.45 -9.23 0.58
N GLU A 58 0.83 -9.97 -0.45
CA GLU A 58 0.42 -11.37 -0.63
C GLU A 58 0.92 -12.26 0.51
N LEU A 59 2.18 -12.08 0.93
CA LEU A 59 2.72 -12.77 2.10
C LEU A 59 1.90 -12.46 3.36
N LEU A 60 1.62 -11.18 3.63
CA LEU A 60 0.77 -10.77 4.76
C LEU A 60 -0.63 -11.37 4.70
N ALA A 61 -1.20 -11.52 3.50
CA ALA A 61 -2.53 -12.12 3.31
C ALA A 61 -2.50 -13.64 3.53
N GLY A 62 -1.44 -14.32 3.10
CA GLY A 62 -1.29 -15.77 3.23
C GLY A 62 -0.95 -16.25 4.64
N THR A 63 -0.26 -15.43 5.45
CA THR A 63 0.20 -15.83 6.80
C THR A 63 -0.73 -15.38 7.94
N ARG A 64 -1.90 -14.80 7.63
CA ARG A 64 -2.80 -14.19 8.62
C ARG A 64 -3.17 -15.11 9.78
N GLU A 65 -3.61 -16.33 9.47
CA GLU A 65 -4.06 -17.30 10.48
C GLU A 65 -2.91 -17.73 11.39
N MET A 66 -1.73 -17.99 10.81
CA MET A 66 -0.50 -18.29 11.54
C MET A 66 -0.08 -17.15 12.49
N CYS A 67 -0.31 -15.90 12.10
CA CYS A 67 -0.03 -14.73 12.92
C CYS A 67 -1.13 -14.39 13.94
N GLY A 68 -2.14 -15.26 14.13
CA GLY A 68 -3.21 -15.04 15.11
C GLY A 68 -4.18 -13.92 14.74
N ILE A 69 -4.30 -13.62 13.44
CA ILE A 69 -5.33 -12.71 12.94
C ILE A 69 -6.68 -13.43 12.93
N ASN A 70 -7.68 -12.85 13.58
CA ASN A 70 -9.05 -13.37 13.54
C ASN A 70 -9.59 -13.35 12.10
N LYS A 71 -10.27 -14.44 11.69
CA LYS A 71 -10.88 -14.61 10.35
C LYS A 71 -11.91 -13.52 10.02
N GLU A 72 -12.59 -12.98 11.03
CA GLU A 72 -13.55 -11.89 10.89
C GLU A 72 -12.89 -10.52 10.70
N ASN A 73 -11.58 -10.40 10.94
CA ASN A 73 -10.88 -9.13 10.72
C ASN A 73 -10.67 -8.88 9.22
N ILE A 74 -11.45 -7.95 8.68
CA ILE A 74 -11.48 -7.61 7.24
C ILE A 74 -10.27 -6.78 6.76
N TYR A 75 -9.41 -6.28 7.65
CA TYR A 75 -8.39 -5.32 7.27
C TYR A 75 -7.14 -5.98 6.70
N MET A 76 -6.55 -5.37 5.66
CA MET A 76 -5.28 -5.84 5.08
C MET A 76 -4.16 -5.86 6.14
N PHE A 77 -4.00 -4.76 6.88
CA PHE A 77 -3.04 -4.61 7.98
C PHE A 77 -3.71 -4.88 9.33
N ALA A 78 -4.26 -6.08 9.49
CA ALA A 78 -4.98 -6.49 10.70
C ALA A 78 -4.06 -6.67 11.91
N ARG A 79 -4.61 -6.46 13.12
CA ARG A 79 -3.92 -6.70 14.39
C ARG A 79 -4.25 -8.10 14.93
N PRO A 80 -3.25 -8.86 15.41
CA PRO A 80 -3.51 -10.12 16.12
C PRO A 80 -4.38 -9.89 17.36
N GLY A 81 -5.31 -10.81 17.63
CA GLY A 81 -6.19 -10.73 18.79
C GLY A 81 -7.19 -9.57 18.81
N ALA A 82 -7.36 -8.82 17.71
CA ALA A 82 -8.32 -7.72 17.63
C ALA A 82 -9.03 -7.69 16.26
N LEU A 83 -10.24 -7.12 16.23
CA LEU A 83 -11.00 -6.87 14.99
C LEU A 83 -10.72 -5.46 14.42
N SER A 84 -9.47 -5.01 14.52
CA SER A 84 -9.04 -3.68 14.06
C SER A 84 -7.77 -3.75 13.22
N ALA A 85 -7.50 -2.69 12.46
CA ALA A 85 -6.25 -2.51 11.73
C ALA A 85 -5.18 -1.83 12.61
N TYR A 86 -3.92 -2.01 12.22
CA TYR A 86 -2.85 -1.15 12.69
C TYR A 86 -3.07 0.30 12.26
N ARG A 87 -2.85 1.23 13.18
CA ARG A 87 -2.95 2.66 12.91
C ARG A 87 -1.63 3.15 12.32
N GLY A 88 -1.62 3.41 11.01
CA GLY A 88 -0.40 3.77 10.29
C GLY A 88 0.41 4.93 10.92
N GLY A 89 -0.26 5.94 11.48
CA GLY A 89 0.42 7.03 12.19
C GLY A 89 1.13 6.60 13.48
N GLU A 90 0.57 5.63 14.21
CA GLU A 90 1.21 5.05 15.40
C GLU A 90 2.37 4.15 15.00
N CYS A 91 2.20 3.33 13.96
CA CYS A 91 3.28 2.50 13.41
C CYS A 91 4.47 3.35 12.96
N ILE A 92 4.23 4.41 12.18
CA ILE A 92 5.28 5.34 11.75
C ILE A 92 6.01 5.93 12.96
N ARG A 93 5.30 6.41 13.98
CA ARG A 93 5.95 6.96 15.18
C ARG A 93 6.76 5.93 15.94
N LYS A 94 6.26 4.70 16.06
CA LYS A 94 6.99 3.59 16.70
C LYS A 94 8.29 3.32 15.96
N PHE A 95 8.21 3.04 14.66
CA PHE A 95 9.38 2.72 13.86
C PHE A 95 10.34 3.90 13.68
N ALA A 96 9.85 5.14 13.70
CA ALA A 96 10.70 6.32 13.72
C ALA A 96 11.59 6.38 14.97
N ARG A 97 11.06 6.02 16.15
CA ARG A 97 11.84 5.95 17.40
C ARG A 97 12.84 4.80 17.38
N GLU A 98 12.46 3.67 16.77
CA GLU A 98 13.30 2.48 16.66
C GLU A 98 14.36 2.58 15.55
N SER A 99 14.26 3.54 14.62
CA SER A 99 15.17 3.65 13.48
C SER A 99 16.54 4.27 13.80
N GLY A 100 16.73 4.79 15.02
CA GLY A 100 17.95 5.51 15.39
C GLY A 100 18.10 6.89 14.73
N ALA A 101 17.04 7.43 14.12
CA ALA A 101 17.05 8.77 13.56
C ALA A 101 17.35 9.83 14.65
N LYS A 102 18.11 10.87 14.30
CA LYS A 102 18.45 11.96 15.24
C LYS A 102 17.23 12.71 15.77
N GLN A 103 16.18 12.81 14.94
CA GLN A 103 14.94 13.54 15.21
C GLN A 103 13.74 12.68 14.78
N PRO A 104 13.40 11.63 15.54
CA PRO A 104 12.33 10.70 15.15
C PRO A 104 10.94 11.37 15.07
N GLU A 105 10.72 12.43 15.84
CA GLU A 105 9.47 13.21 15.86
C GLU A 105 9.15 13.90 14.53
N VAL A 106 10.14 14.17 13.68
CA VAL A 106 9.90 14.76 12.35
C VAL A 106 9.47 13.72 11.31
N LEU A 107 9.69 12.43 11.56
CA LEU A 107 9.26 11.33 10.69
C LEU A 107 7.76 11.07 10.85
N THR A 108 6.95 12.03 10.42
CA THR A 108 5.49 11.94 10.43
C THR A 108 4.94 11.59 9.06
N SER A 109 3.75 10.96 9.01
CA SER A 109 3.06 10.65 7.75
C SER A 109 2.95 11.85 6.81
N THR A 110 2.67 13.05 7.34
CA THR A 110 2.56 14.28 6.55
C THR A 110 3.90 14.72 5.97
N ARG A 111 4.99 14.66 6.74
CA ARG A 111 6.33 15.04 6.26
C ARG A 111 6.90 14.01 5.29
N LEU A 112 6.67 12.71 5.54
CA LEU A 112 7.05 11.65 4.61
C LEU A 112 6.36 11.82 3.25
N ARG A 113 5.06 12.17 3.23
CA ARG A 113 4.34 12.47 1.98
C ARG A 113 4.87 13.66 1.19
N LYS A 114 5.57 14.60 1.82
CA LYS A 114 6.22 15.72 1.10
C LYS A 114 7.47 15.29 0.34
N HIS A 115 8.15 14.24 0.83
CA HIS A 115 9.36 13.71 0.21
C HIS A 115 9.06 12.64 -0.84
N MET A 116 7.85 12.09 -0.84
CA MET A 116 7.39 11.22 -1.90
C MET A 116 6.93 12.08 -3.09
N PRO A 117 7.40 11.80 -4.32
CA PRO A 117 6.89 12.44 -5.52
C PRO A 117 5.38 12.29 -5.57
N GLN A 118 4.66 13.41 -5.63
CA GLN A 118 3.22 13.41 -5.80
C GLN A 118 2.94 13.53 -7.29
N CYS A 119 2.12 12.62 -7.82
CA CYS A 119 1.61 12.78 -9.17
C CYS A 119 0.79 14.09 -9.22
N PRO A 120 1.06 15.01 -10.17
CA PRO A 120 0.27 16.22 -10.32
C PRO A 120 -1.21 15.86 -10.45
N LYS A 121 -2.08 16.60 -9.76
CA LYS A 121 -3.51 16.46 -9.98
C LYS A 121 -3.85 17.18 -11.29
N SER A 122 -4.31 16.41 -12.27
CA SER A 122 -4.96 16.89 -13.49
C SER A 122 -6.27 17.61 -13.17
#